data_AF-A0A954NH67-F1
#
_entry.id   AF-A0A954NH67-F1
#
_cell.length_a   1.000
_cell.length_b   1.000
_cell.length_c   1.000
_cell.angle_alpha   90.00
_cell.angle_beta   90.00
_cell.angle_gamma   90.00
#
_symmetry.space_group_name_H-M   'P 1'
#
loop_
_entity.id
_entity.type
_entity.pdbx_description
1 polymer ?
#
loop_
_entity_poly.entity_id
_entity_poly.type
_entity_poly.pdbx_seq_one_letter_code
_entity_poly.pdbx_strand_id
1 'polypeptide(L)'
;MTTPETNPAPVAASHKACPRGHQNAGQGRFCQQCGQPLMVVANGQPAATDVTTSRIDQRYEALPPLAPNYIVSPQLYQWSLDAQAMSRLRSITPLTALAKRVSDRAGRRWVESTCNGIRLGPNQLPEIHELAVHAARALGMRRMPVVYLSGEQPWDAMTFGSEEQAFIVIGSALAASFRGPEMLFILAREMGRIVAGHTLWRTVIRFLVGEMNPRSGLLRGGVAGLLDPGKWLEGAIELPLLGWARQAEITADRAGMLVVGQEEIARRTLMAWSLKAPNIPPRINLEAWLQQQEEDAGDQGMQLSEMLTSSTPYIARRLKLLGDYTQDPNFQMHRRAWDHVLGLPGPTASNAATPPARPAIDPAQVFTTACPHCGTKLHVPRKLLRQDSIALRCSDAGCRKVHVLKRKAPPAVPAKADETPSSTLTACCD
;
A
#
# COMPACT_ATOMS: atom_id res chain seq x y z
N MET A 1 71.74 11.69 -14.85
CA MET A 1 70.81 12.80 -14.56
C MET A 1 69.44 12.19 -14.34
N THR A 2 69.10 11.94 -13.07
CA THR A 2 67.82 11.39 -12.63
C THR A 2 66.86 12.55 -12.38
N THR A 3 65.66 12.51 -12.98
CA THR A 3 64.57 13.46 -12.75
C THR A 3 63.93 13.22 -11.38
N PRO A 4 63.59 14.25 -10.59
CA PRO A 4 62.92 14.05 -9.31
C PRO A 4 61.40 13.85 -9.50
N GLU A 5 60.86 12.85 -8.82
CA GLU A 5 59.41 12.63 -8.64
C GLU A 5 58.79 13.78 -7.85
N THR A 6 57.71 14.37 -8.38
CA THR A 6 56.86 15.33 -7.65
C THR A 6 55.79 14.57 -6.87
N ASN A 7 55.84 14.65 -5.54
CA ASN A 7 54.81 14.15 -4.63
C ASN A 7 53.47 14.90 -4.82
N PRO A 8 52.30 14.23 -4.80
CA PRO A 8 51.00 14.91 -4.85
C PRO A 8 50.71 15.66 -3.55
N ALA A 9 50.13 16.86 -3.67
CA ALA A 9 49.71 17.68 -2.54
C ALA A 9 48.61 16.99 -1.69
N PRO A 10 48.56 17.21 -0.37
CA PRO A 10 47.55 16.59 0.50
C PRO A 10 46.14 17.10 0.17
N VAL A 11 45.19 16.17 0.09
CA VAL A 11 43.76 16.45 -0.06
C VAL A 11 43.28 17.23 1.18
N ALA A 12 42.84 18.47 0.99
CA ALA A 12 42.36 19.33 2.08
C ALA A 12 41.15 18.70 2.79
N ALA A 13 41.23 18.56 4.12
CA ALA A 13 40.15 18.03 4.94
C ALA A 13 38.98 19.04 5.00
N SER A 14 37.86 18.70 4.37
CA SER A 14 36.62 19.46 4.49
C SER A 14 35.98 19.23 5.85
N HIS A 15 35.66 20.28 6.60
CA HIS A 15 34.96 20.19 7.88
C HIS A 15 33.60 20.92 7.82
N LYS A 16 32.67 20.51 8.67
CA LYS A 16 31.34 21.11 8.76
C LYS A 16 31.35 22.23 9.80
N ALA A 17 30.84 23.40 9.45
CA ALA A 17 30.75 24.55 10.35
C ALA A 17 29.34 25.15 10.37
N CYS A 18 28.97 25.74 11.50
CA CYS A 18 27.73 26.48 11.63
C CYS A 18 27.86 27.86 10.94
N PRO A 19 26.91 28.29 10.09
CA PRO A 19 26.95 29.61 9.47
C PRO A 19 26.85 30.78 10.48
N ARG A 20 26.45 30.50 11.73
CA ARG A 20 26.45 31.46 12.85
C ARG A 20 27.69 31.37 13.76
N GLY A 21 28.69 30.55 13.42
CA GLY A 21 29.95 30.45 14.18
C GLY A 21 29.90 29.62 15.47
N HIS A 22 28.82 28.86 15.71
CA HIS A 22 28.72 27.99 16.89
C HIS A 22 29.68 26.79 16.82
N GLN A 23 30.35 26.49 17.94
CA GLN A 23 31.44 25.50 18.04
C GLN A 23 30.96 24.03 18.11
N ASN A 24 29.68 23.79 18.38
CA ASN A 24 29.10 22.44 18.54
C ASN A 24 28.70 21.77 17.21
N ALA A 25 29.37 22.12 16.10
CA ALA A 25 29.05 21.72 14.74
C ALA A 25 29.68 20.38 14.29
N GLY A 26 30.48 19.70 15.14
CA GLY A 26 31.45 18.72 14.66
C GLY A 26 30.92 17.40 14.10
N GLN A 27 29.70 16.96 14.44
CA GLN A 27 29.27 15.57 14.16
C GLN A 27 27.85 15.41 13.57
N GLY A 28 27.11 16.51 13.36
CA GLY A 28 25.72 16.48 12.86
C GLY A 28 25.57 16.92 11.39
N ARG A 29 24.33 16.88 10.88
CA ARG A 29 23.91 17.64 9.68
C ARG A 29 23.45 19.06 10.05
N PHE A 30 23.09 19.30 11.32
CA PHE A 30 22.58 20.58 11.83
C PHE A 30 23.34 21.03 13.10
N CYS A 31 23.43 22.34 13.30
CA CYS A 31 23.98 22.93 14.52
C CYS A 31 23.06 22.65 15.71
N GLN A 32 23.58 22.06 16.78
CA GLN A 32 22.79 21.76 17.97
C GLN A 32 22.36 23.00 18.77
N GLN A 33 22.97 24.17 18.50
CA GLN A 33 22.62 25.42 19.20
C GLN A 33 21.56 26.24 18.48
N CYS A 34 21.56 26.28 17.14
CA CYS A 34 20.67 27.14 16.37
C CYS A 34 19.85 26.43 15.29
N GLY A 35 19.99 25.11 15.14
CA GLY A 35 19.23 24.29 14.20
C GLY A 35 19.52 24.52 12.72
N GLN A 36 20.46 25.41 12.38
CA GLN A 36 20.83 25.68 10.99
C GLN A 36 21.63 24.50 10.40
N PRO A 37 21.44 24.17 9.11
CA PRO A 37 22.25 23.16 8.44
C PRO A 37 23.72 23.57 8.48
N LEU A 38 24.58 22.61 8.80
CA LEU A 38 26.01 22.84 8.83
C LEU A 38 26.55 22.87 7.41
N MET A 39 27.32 23.89 7.10
CA MET A 39 27.89 24.06 5.78
C MET A 39 29.25 23.40 5.72
N VAL A 40 29.55 22.74 4.60
CA VAL A 40 30.90 22.25 4.33
C VAL A 40 31.75 23.46 3.99
N VAL A 41 32.75 23.73 4.82
CA VAL A 41 33.70 24.81 4.60
C VAL A 41 34.97 24.18 4.04
N ALA A 42 35.31 24.56 2.81
CA ALA A 42 36.58 24.24 2.18
C ALA A 42 37.39 25.54 2.10
N ASN A 43 38.60 25.55 2.67
CA ASN A 43 39.50 26.72 2.65
C ASN A 43 38.88 28.04 3.12
N GLY A 44 38.07 28.00 4.20
CA GLY A 44 37.52 29.20 4.83
C GLY A 44 36.39 29.90 4.06
N GLN A 45 35.91 29.32 2.95
CA GLN A 45 34.80 29.87 2.17
C GLN A 45 33.63 28.87 2.09
N PRO A 46 32.38 29.37 2.13
CA PRO A 46 31.22 28.53 1.92
C PRO A 46 31.23 28.01 0.47
N ALA A 47 31.14 26.69 0.29
CA ALA A 47 30.99 26.12 -1.05
C ALA A 47 29.66 26.60 -1.65
N ALA A 48 29.72 27.38 -2.73
CA ALA A 48 28.55 27.93 -3.38
C ALA A 48 27.70 26.79 -3.99
N THR A 49 26.47 26.62 -3.51
CA THR A 49 25.47 25.80 -4.18
C THR A 49 24.58 26.71 -5.03
N ASP A 50 24.62 26.50 -6.34
CA ASP A 50 23.84 27.22 -7.34
C ASP A 50 22.35 26.89 -7.16
N VAL A 51 21.61 27.73 -6.43
CA VAL A 51 20.15 27.62 -6.28
C VAL A 51 19.50 28.67 -7.17
N THR A 52 19.54 28.44 -8.48
CA THR A 52 18.71 29.20 -9.43
C THR A 52 18.03 28.25 -10.41
N THR A 53 16.82 27.80 -10.09
CA THR A 53 15.83 27.39 -11.10
C THR A 53 14.43 27.80 -10.67
N SER A 54 13.53 27.84 -11.66
CA SER A 54 12.22 28.48 -11.73
C SER A 54 11.15 28.07 -10.68
N ARG A 55 10.48 29.08 -10.11
CA ARG A 55 9.54 29.03 -8.98
C ARG A 55 8.16 28.39 -9.21
N ILE A 56 7.84 27.76 -10.35
CA ILE A 56 6.46 27.25 -10.60
C ILE A 56 6.40 25.74 -10.92
N ASP A 57 7.48 25.11 -11.38
CA ASP A 57 7.54 23.67 -11.71
C ASP A 57 8.50 22.82 -10.84
N GLN A 58 9.27 23.44 -9.94
CA GLN A 58 10.20 22.76 -9.01
C GLN A 58 9.53 21.95 -7.87
N ARG A 59 8.21 21.73 -7.93
CA ARG A 59 7.48 21.13 -6.80
C ARG A 59 7.64 19.61 -6.72
N TYR A 60 7.89 18.97 -7.85
CA TYR A 60 8.16 17.54 -7.96
C TYR A 60 9.60 17.38 -8.43
N GLU A 61 10.43 16.78 -7.59
CA GLU A 61 11.75 16.37 -8.02
C GLU A 61 11.58 15.25 -9.05
N ALA A 62 12.19 15.41 -10.23
CA ALA A 62 12.23 14.35 -11.22
C ALA A 62 13.02 13.17 -10.63
N LEU A 63 12.42 11.98 -10.65
CA LEU A 63 13.07 10.79 -10.10
C LEU A 63 13.66 9.95 -11.22
N PRO A 64 15.01 9.79 -11.27
CA PRO A 64 15.60 8.86 -12.19
C PRO A 64 15.19 7.43 -11.80
N PRO A 65 14.92 6.56 -12.79
CA PRO A 65 14.59 5.16 -12.51
C PRO A 65 15.77 4.45 -11.83
N LEU A 66 15.49 3.29 -11.22
CA LEU A 66 16.54 2.48 -10.57
C LEU A 66 17.46 1.81 -11.60
N ALA A 67 16.94 1.48 -12.77
CA ALA A 67 17.68 0.92 -13.90
C ALA A 67 17.05 1.36 -15.23
N PRO A 68 17.76 1.24 -16.37
CA PRO A 68 17.16 1.41 -17.70
C PRO A 68 15.91 0.51 -17.84
N ASN A 69 14.82 1.07 -18.37
CA ASN A 69 13.53 0.38 -18.53
C ASN A 69 12.91 -0.19 -17.24
N TYR A 70 13.35 0.30 -16.06
CA TYR A 70 12.72 -0.08 -14.79
C TYR A 70 11.29 0.47 -14.72
N ILE A 71 10.33 -0.46 -14.64
CA ILE A 71 8.90 -0.20 -14.55
C ILE A 71 8.33 -1.16 -13.50
N VAL A 72 7.46 -0.64 -12.65
CA VAL A 72 6.73 -1.42 -11.65
C VAL A 72 5.25 -1.33 -11.96
N SER A 73 4.64 -2.48 -12.19
CA SER A 73 3.20 -2.57 -12.42
C SER A 73 2.47 -2.53 -11.07
N PRO A 74 1.43 -1.70 -10.88
CA PRO A 74 0.64 -1.71 -9.65
C PRO A 74 0.06 -3.10 -9.32
N GLN A 75 -0.21 -3.91 -10.35
CA GLN A 75 -0.74 -5.27 -10.26
C GLN A 75 0.16 -6.23 -9.47
N LEU A 76 1.44 -5.90 -9.24
CA LEU A 76 2.35 -6.72 -8.45
C LEU A 76 1.97 -6.80 -6.98
N TYR A 77 1.34 -5.74 -6.46
CA TYR A 77 0.93 -5.64 -5.07
C TYR A 77 -0.57 -5.35 -4.92
N GLN A 78 -1.28 -5.07 -6.01
CA GLN A 78 -2.71 -4.78 -5.97
C GLN A 78 -3.54 -5.98 -5.50
N TRP A 79 -4.37 -5.73 -4.50
CA TRP A 79 -5.32 -6.72 -4.01
C TRP A 79 -6.48 -6.90 -5.00
N SER A 80 -6.93 -8.13 -5.20
CA SER A 80 -7.89 -8.46 -6.27
C SER A 80 -9.25 -7.79 -6.08
N LEU A 81 -9.75 -7.68 -4.84
CA LEU A 81 -11.02 -7.02 -4.55
C LEU A 81 -10.91 -5.50 -4.70
N ASP A 82 -9.74 -4.93 -4.41
CA ASP A 82 -9.45 -3.52 -4.67
C ASP A 82 -9.42 -3.25 -6.19
N ALA A 83 -8.69 -4.06 -6.97
CA ALA A 83 -8.63 -3.93 -8.42
C ALA A 83 -10.04 -3.98 -9.07
N GLN A 84 -10.90 -4.89 -8.61
CA GLN A 84 -12.28 -4.99 -9.08
C GLN A 84 -13.10 -3.75 -8.73
N ALA A 85 -12.99 -3.27 -7.49
CA ALA A 85 -13.71 -2.07 -7.05
C ALA A 85 -13.23 -0.82 -7.79
N MET A 86 -11.91 -0.63 -7.96
CA MET A 86 -11.34 0.49 -8.72
C MET A 86 -11.75 0.47 -10.20
N SER A 87 -11.81 -0.71 -10.82
CA SER A 87 -12.32 -0.86 -12.19
C SER A 87 -13.77 -0.37 -12.31
N ARG A 88 -14.63 -0.74 -11.35
CA ARG A 88 -16.02 -0.27 -11.29
C ARG A 88 -16.11 1.24 -11.04
N LEU A 89 -15.40 1.76 -10.03
CA LEU A 89 -15.39 3.20 -9.72
C LEU A 89 -14.97 4.05 -10.92
N ARG A 90 -13.94 3.63 -11.65
CA ARG A 90 -13.45 4.33 -12.85
C ARG A 90 -14.41 4.23 -14.04
N SER A 91 -15.24 3.19 -14.11
CA SER A 91 -16.24 3.05 -15.17
C SER A 91 -17.40 4.04 -15.03
N ILE A 92 -17.64 4.59 -13.83
CA ILE A 92 -18.69 5.57 -13.57
C ILE A 92 -18.14 6.98 -13.82
N THR A 93 -18.18 7.42 -15.08
CA THR A 93 -17.62 8.72 -15.52
C THR A 93 -18.17 9.93 -14.75
N PRO A 94 -19.49 10.07 -14.49
CA PRO A 94 -20.03 11.20 -13.73
C PRO A 94 -19.48 11.27 -12.30
N LEU A 95 -19.34 10.12 -11.64
CA LEU A 95 -18.81 10.02 -10.29
C LEU A 95 -17.32 10.37 -10.26
N THR A 96 -16.56 9.93 -11.27
CA THR A 96 -15.14 10.29 -11.42
C THR A 96 -14.98 11.81 -11.68
N ALA A 97 -15.86 12.42 -12.48
CA ALA A 97 -15.85 13.86 -12.72
C ALA A 97 -16.20 14.65 -11.44
N LEU A 98 -17.17 14.18 -10.65
CA LEU A 98 -17.50 14.76 -9.35
C LEU A 98 -16.34 14.62 -8.36
N ALA A 99 -15.71 13.43 -8.30
CA ALA A 99 -14.55 13.19 -7.45
C ALA A 99 -13.38 14.12 -7.80
N LYS A 100 -13.09 14.31 -9.09
CA LYS A 100 -12.12 15.30 -9.58
C LYS A 100 -12.51 16.71 -9.15
N ARG A 101 -13.76 17.13 -9.36
CA ARG A 101 -14.25 18.45 -8.90
C ARG A 101 -14.13 18.64 -7.40
N VAL A 102 -14.43 17.62 -6.59
CA VAL A 102 -14.26 17.68 -5.12
C VAL A 102 -12.79 17.82 -4.76
N SER A 103 -11.91 17.01 -5.37
CA SER A 103 -10.46 17.11 -5.16
C SER A 103 -9.87 18.45 -5.63
N ASP A 104 -10.37 18.99 -6.74
CA ASP A 104 -9.92 20.26 -7.31
C ASP A 104 -10.49 21.46 -6.53
N ARG A 105 -11.74 21.36 -6.04
CA ARG A 105 -12.42 22.41 -5.27
C ARG A 105 -12.00 22.45 -3.81
N ALA A 106 -11.74 21.29 -3.20
CA ALA A 106 -10.99 21.17 -1.96
C ALA A 106 -9.51 21.52 -2.15
N GLY A 107 -9.17 22.24 -3.23
CA GLY A 107 -7.93 22.19 -3.99
C GLY A 107 -6.68 22.18 -3.13
N ARG A 108 -5.62 21.60 -3.68
CA ARG A 108 -4.31 21.45 -3.03
C ARG A 108 -3.92 22.59 -2.09
N ARG A 109 -4.09 23.86 -2.48
CA ARG A 109 -3.76 25.03 -1.65
C ARG A 109 -4.55 25.09 -0.35
N TRP A 110 -5.83 24.72 -0.35
CA TRP A 110 -6.64 24.63 0.86
C TRP A 110 -6.06 23.55 1.78
N VAL A 111 -5.84 22.33 1.27
CA VAL A 111 -5.26 21.26 2.09
C VAL A 111 -3.86 21.63 2.59
N GLU A 112 -2.96 22.12 1.72
CA GLU A 112 -1.62 22.60 2.10
C GLU A 112 -1.70 23.74 3.13
N SER A 113 -2.66 24.65 3.03
CA SER A 113 -2.85 25.73 4.01
C SER A 113 -3.39 25.25 5.36
N THR A 114 -4.15 24.14 5.36
CA THR A 114 -4.68 23.51 6.58
C THR A 114 -3.70 22.51 7.19
N CYS A 115 -2.77 21.98 6.40
CA CYS A 115 -1.64 21.21 6.87
C CYS A 115 -0.59 22.17 7.43
N ASN A 116 -0.81 22.67 8.64
CA ASN A 116 0.24 23.33 9.41
C ASN A 116 1.41 22.35 9.59
N GLY A 117 2.41 22.44 8.72
CA GLY A 117 3.39 21.37 8.57
C GLY A 117 4.67 21.77 7.85
N ILE A 118 5.72 21.02 8.11
CA ILE A 118 7.07 21.24 7.57
C ILE A 118 7.22 20.41 6.30
N ARG A 119 7.54 21.03 5.17
CA ARG A 119 7.89 20.30 3.95
C ARG A 119 9.24 19.59 4.15
N LEU A 120 9.28 18.30 3.85
CA LEU A 120 10.51 17.51 3.88
C LEU A 120 11.35 17.78 2.62
N GLY A 121 12.66 17.63 2.77
CA GLY A 121 13.60 17.80 1.67
C GLY A 121 15.02 17.39 2.07
N PRO A 122 16.00 17.51 1.16
CA PRO A 122 17.40 17.18 1.43
C PRO A 122 18.03 17.96 2.60
N ASN A 123 17.42 19.09 2.99
CA ASN A 123 17.86 19.95 4.09
C ASN A 123 16.86 19.98 5.26
N GLN A 124 15.75 19.23 5.21
CA GLN A 124 14.69 19.22 6.21
C GLN A 124 14.19 17.79 6.43
N LEU A 125 14.54 17.19 7.57
CA LEU A 125 14.36 15.75 7.87
C LEU A 125 14.92 14.87 6.74
N PRO A 126 16.20 15.05 6.39
CA PRO A 126 16.78 14.41 5.22
C PRO A 126 16.77 12.88 5.32
N GLU A 127 16.82 12.31 6.52
CA GLU A 127 16.70 10.87 6.77
C GLU A 127 15.33 10.31 6.35
N ILE A 128 14.23 11.03 6.57
CA ILE A 128 12.90 10.61 6.13
C ILE A 128 12.75 10.88 4.63
N HIS A 129 13.28 12.02 4.15
CA HIS A 129 13.26 12.35 2.72
C HIS A 129 14.00 11.31 1.86
N GLU A 130 15.18 10.86 2.29
CA GLU A 130 15.95 9.80 1.61
C GLU A 130 15.16 8.49 1.51
N LEU A 131 14.48 8.09 2.59
CA LEU A 131 13.58 6.91 2.58
C LEU A 131 12.38 7.10 1.65
N ALA A 132 11.82 8.31 1.59
CA ALA A 132 10.70 8.61 0.71
C ALA A 132 11.12 8.55 -0.76
N VAL A 133 12.29 9.09 -1.10
CA VAL A 133 12.90 8.95 -2.44
C VAL A 133 13.16 7.49 -2.77
N HIS A 134 13.69 6.71 -1.82
CA HIS A 134 13.88 5.28 -2.00
C HIS A 134 12.55 4.57 -2.32
N ALA A 135 11.52 4.77 -1.52
CA ALA A 135 10.20 4.16 -1.72
C ALA A 135 9.59 4.53 -3.08
N ALA A 136 9.65 5.81 -3.46
CA ALA A 136 9.12 6.29 -4.74
C ALA A 136 9.85 5.66 -5.94
N ARG A 137 11.19 5.63 -5.90
CA ARG A 137 12.01 4.99 -6.94
C ARG A 137 11.76 3.49 -7.01
N ALA A 138 11.69 2.83 -5.85
CA ALA A 138 11.38 1.40 -5.73
C ALA A 138 10.05 1.08 -6.40
N LEU A 139 9.02 1.89 -6.19
CA LEU A 139 7.69 1.73 -6.83
C LEU A 139 7.62 2.26 -8.27
N GLY A 140 8.75 2.63 -8.88
CA GLY A 140 8.82 3.04 -10.28
C GLY A 140 8.28 4.45 -10.57
N MET A 141 8.07 5.27 -9.55
CA MET A 141 7.60 6.65 -9.72
C MET A 141 8.65 7.49 -10.44
N ARG A 142 8.20 8.35 -11.35
CA ARG A 142 9.07 9.29 -12.13
C ARG A 142 9.09 10.70 -11.56
N ARG A 143 8.20 10.99 -10.60
CA ARG A 143 8.08 12.29 -9.95
C ARG A 143 7.89 12.07 -8.45
N MET A 144 8.64 12.78 -7.64
CA MET A 144 8.58 12.69 -6.19
C MET A 144 7.40 13.50 -5.65
N PRO A 145 6.39 12.90 -4.99
CA PRO A 145 5.36 13.67 -4.32
C PRO A 145 5.95 14.45 -3.15
N VAL A 146 5.38 15.63 -2.91
CA VAL A 146 5.76 16.43 -1.76
C VAL A 146 5.38 15.68 -0.49
N VAL A 147 6.28 15.62 0.48
CA VAL A 147 6.02 15.03 1.79
C VAL A 147 6.07 16.13 2.84
N TYR A 148 5.07 16.17 3.72
CA TYR A 148 4.98 17.09 4.84
C TYR A 148 5.02 16.34 6.17
N LEU A 149 5.58 16.96 7.20
CA LEU A 149 5.42 16.60 8.60
C LEU A 149 4.32 17.49 9.19
N SER A 150 3.34 16.93 9.89
CA SER A 150 2.29 17.70 10.57
C SER A 150 2.02 17.20 11.99
N GLY A 151 1.67 18.12 12.89
CA GLY A 151 1.26 17.82 14.26
C GLY A 151 -0.23 17.56 14.45
N GLU A 152 -1.06 17.90 13.46
CA GLU A 152 -2.53 17.85 13.58
C GLU A 152 -3.07 16.42 13.75
N GLN A 153 -2.45 15.47 13.07
CA GLN A 153 -2.76 14.04 13.16
C GLN A 153 -1.47 13.25 13.41
N PRO A 154 -0.98 13.21 14.66
CA PRO A 154 0.39 12.79 14.96
C PRO A 154 0.65 11.31 14.63
N TRP A 155 -0.38 10.47 14.62
CA TRP A 155 -0.27 9.03 14.33
C TRP A 155 -0.71 8.65 12.92
N ASP A 156 -1.07 9.59 12.06
CA ASP A 156 -1.61 9.27 10.74
C ASP A 156 -0.58 9.55 9.64
N ALA A 157 -0.59 8.69 8.62
CA ALA A 157 0.10 8.92 7.36
C ALA A 157 -0.95 8.94 6.25
N MET A 158 -0.92 10.00 5.45
CA MET A 158 -2.03 10.37 4.60
C MET A 158 -1.56 10.80 3.24
N THR A 159 -2.31 10.39 2.22
CA THR A 159 -2.10 10.84 0.85
C THR A 159 -3.30 11.66 0.38
N PHE A 160 -3.04 12.81 -0.24
CA PHE A 160 -4.06 13.74 -0.72
C PHE A 160 -3.82 14.13 -2.18
N GLY A 161 -4.88 14.60 -2.84
CA GLY A 161 -4.82 15.17 -4.19
C GLY A 161 -5.23 14.19 -5.29
N SER A 162 -4.63 14.35 -6.47
CA SER A 162 -4.87 13.51 -7.64
C SER A 162 -3.64 12.68 -8.01
N GLU A 163 -3.75 11.77 -8.99
CA GLU A 163 -2.64 10.93 -9.45
C GLU A 163 -1.44 11.77 -9.93
N GLU A 164 -1.69 12.93 -10.56
CA GLU A 164 -0.64 13.82 -11.06
C GLU A 164 -0.13 14.79 -10.00
N GLN A 165 -0.94 15.04 -8.98
CA GLN A 165 -0.75 16.12 -8.02
C GLN A 165 -0.85 15.64 -6.57
N ALA A 166 -0.38 14.42 -6.31
CA ALA A 166 -0.39 13.84 -4.98
C ALA A 166 0.66 14.45 -4.05
N PHE A 167 0.35 14.52 -2.77
CA PHE A 167 1.31 14.78 -1.69
C PHE A 167 0.96 13.92 -0.48
N ILE A 168 1.94 13.74 0.39
CA ILE A 168 1.87 12.90 1.59
C ILE A 168 2.03 13.78 2.82
N VAL A 169 1.26 13.52 3.86
CA VAL A 169 1.40 14.12 5.19
C VAL A 169 1.68 13.01 6.19
N ILE A 170 2.80 13.12 6.89
CA ILE A 170 3.23 12.21 7.96
C ILE A 170 3.02 12.91 9.30
N GLY A 171 2.36 12.21 10.22
CA GLY A 171 2.17 12.68 11.59
C GLY A 171 3.47 12.76 12.39
N SER A 172 3.53 13.73 13.29
CA SER A 172 4.70 13.99 14.15
C SER A 172 5.11 12.80 15.03
N ALA A 173 4.15 12.05 15.58
CA ALA A 173 4.46 10.88 16.39
C ALA A 173 4.97 9.71 15.52
N LEU A 174 4.50 9.55 14.28
CA LEU A 174 5.07 8.57 13.36
C LEU A 174 6.55 8.89 13.06
N ALA A 175 6.84 10.15 12.73
CA ALA A 175 8.20 10.61 12.45
C ALA A 175 9.15 10.46 13.66
N ALA A 176 8.63 10.62 14.88
CA ALA A 176 9.41 10.43 16.10
C ALA A 176 9.63 8.94 16.46
N SER A 177 8.67 8.08 16.13
CA SER A 177 8.60 6.69 16.61
C SER A 177 9.24 5.68 15.66
N PHE A 178 9.11 5.87 14.35
CA PHE A 178 9.56 4.90 13.35
C PHE A 178 10.78 5.39 12.60
N ARG A 179 11.77 4.52 12.37
CA ARG A 179 13.02 4.84 11.67
C ARG A 179 13.42 3.74 10.70
N GLY A 180 14.32 4.07 9.78
CA GLY A 180 14.91 3.13 8.83
C GLY A 180 13.84 2.30 8.09
N PRO A 181 13.86 0.96 8.17
CA PRO A 181 12.95 0.12 7.41
C PRO A 181 11.48 0.21 7.87
N GLU A 182 11.21 0.60 9.12
CA GLU A 182 9.84 0.81 9.62
C GLU A 182 9.23 2.08 9.00
N MET A 183 9.97 3.19 8.95
CA MET A 183 9.53 4.41 8.27
C MET A 183 9.45 4.20 6.74
N LEU A 184 10.38 3.43 6.17
CA LEU A 184 10.32 3.03 4.76
C LEU A 184 9.01 2.30 4.44
N PHE A 185 8.58 1.38 5.30
CA PHE A 185 7.30 0.69 5.16
C PHE A 185 6.14 1.70 5.08
N ILE A 186 6.05 2.63 6.05
CA ILE A 186 4.97 3.63 6.12
C ILE A 186 4.93 4.50 4.86
N LEU A 187 6.09 5.01 4.42
CA LEU A 187 6.18 5.84 3.21
C LEU A 187 5.82 5.04 1.95
N ALA A 188 6.32 3.81 1.83
CA ALA A 188 6.02 2.94 0.70
C ALA A 188 4.53 2.56 0.62
N ARG A 189 3.84 2.40 1.76
CA ARG A 189 2.37 2.23 1.76
C ARG A 189 1.68 3.42 1.10
N GLU A 190 2.02 4.64 1.50
CA GLU A 190 1.38 5.84 0.95
C GLU A 190 1.76 6.08 -0.52
N MET A 191 3.01 5.87 -0.90
CA MET A 191 3.45 5.91 -2.31
C MET A 191 2.73 4.86 -3.17
N GLY A 192 2.57 3.65 -2.65
CA GLY A 192 1.87 2.56 -3.32
C GLY A 192 0.41 2.90 -3.64
N ARG A 193 -0.24 3.69 -2.78
CA ARG A 193 -1.60 4.19 -3.02
C ARG A 193 -1.67 5.23 -4.13
N ILE A 194 -0.67 6.11 -4.22
CA ILE A 194 -0.56 7.07 -5.33
C ILE A 194 -0.48 6.28 -6.63
N VAL A 195 0.43 5.31 -6.70
CA VAL A 195 0.66 4.49 -7.88
C VAL A 195 -0.55 3.61 -8.23
N ALA A 196 -1.32 3.14 -7.23
CA ALA A 196 -2.56 2.40 -7.44
C ALA A 196 -3.77 3.28 -7.81
N GLY A 197 -3.62 4.61 -7.78
CA GLY A 197 -4.70 5.56 -8.12
C GLY A 197 -5.75 5.75 -7.03
N HIS A 198 -5.41 5.47 -5.77
CA HIS A 198 -6.35 5.55 -4.65
C HIS A 198 -6.51 6.98 -4.11
N THR A 199 -5.59 7.89 -4.44
CA THR A 199 -5.51 9.23 -3.84
C THR A 199 -6.79 10.03 -4.02
N LEU A 200 -7.36 10.00 -5.23
CA LEU A 200 -8.58 10.75 -5.56
C LEU A 200 -9.76 10.31 -4.69
N TRP A 201 -10.04 9.01 -4.68
CA TRP A 201 -11.19 8.46 -3.96
C TRP A 201 -11.01 8.50 -2.44
N ARG A 202 -9.78 8.36 -1.92
CA ARG A 202 -9.50 8.59 -0.49
C ARG A 202 -9.75 10.03 -0.09
N THR A 203 -9.33 10.98 -0.92
CA THR A 203 -9.60 12.40 -0.69
C THR A 203 -11.12 12.61 -0.59
N VAL A 204 -11.90 12.05 -1.52
CA VAL A 204 -13.37 12.11 -1.49
C VAL A 204 -13.95 11.51 -0.21
N ILE A 205 -13.57 10.27 0.16
CA ILE A 205 -14.08 9.60 1.37
C ILE A 205 -13.81 10.43 2.60
N ARG A 206 -12.60 10.98 2.74
CA ARG A 206 -12.20 11.78 3.89
C ARG A 206 -13.04 13.05 4.07
N PHE A 207 -13.47 13.68 2.98
CA PHE A 207 -14.42 14.80 3.03
C PHE A 207 -15.84 14.34 3.34
N LEU A 208 -16.31 13.25 2.72
CA LEU A 208 -17.66 12.71 2.95
C LEU A 208 -17.86 12.24 4.39
N VAL A 209 -16.89 11.46 4.91
CA VAL A 209 -16.92 10.86 6.24
C VAL A 209 -16.57 11.87 7.35
N GLY A 210 -16.06 13.05 7.00
CA GLY A 210 -15.76 14.13 7.95
C GLY A 210 -14.44 13.97 8.70
N GLU A 211 -13.54 13.11 8.24
CA GLU A 211 -12.20 12.91 8.83
C GLU A 211 -11.38 14.20 8.91
N MET A 212 -11.64 15.20 8.03
CA MET A 212 -10.95 16.51 8.05
C MET A 212 -11.65 17.59 8.86
N ASN A 213 -12.92 17.39 9.21
CA ASN A 213 -13.67 18.31 10.06
C ASN A 213 -14.81 17.55 10.73
N PRO A 214 -14.63 17.10 11.99
CA PRO A 214 -15.66 16.35 12.71
C PRO A 214 -16.96 17.14 12.94
N ARG A 215 -16.98 18.45 12.65
CA ARG A 215 -18.21 19.26 12.67
C ARG A 215 -19.04 19.18 11.38
N SER A 216 -18.54 18.56 10.30
CA SER A 216 -19.20 18.60 8.98
C SER A 216 -19.29 17.26 8.23
N GLY A 217 -18.94 16.12 8.84
CA GLY A 217 -19.07 14.80 8.20
C GLY A 217 -20.52 14.33 8.06
N LEU A 218 -20.85 13.60 6.98
CA LEU A 218 -22.17 12.96 6.81
C LEU A 218 -22.48 11.97 7.95
N LEU A 219 -21.44 11.35 8.53
CA LEU A 219 -21.53 10.44 9.69
C LEU A 219 -21.67 11.14 11.05
N ARG A 220 -22.10 12.42 11.09
CA ARG A 220 -22.34 13.20 12.33
C ARG A 220 -23.18 12.46 13.40
N GLY A 221 -24.00 11.48 13.01
CA GLY A 221 -24.91 10.74 13.89
C GLY A 221 -24.39 9.42 14.45
N GLY A 222 -23.20 8.93 14.05
CA GLY A 222 -22.77 7.56 14.39
C GLY A 222 -23.79 6.50 13.95
N VAL A 223 -23.86 5.35 14.66
CA VAL A 223 -24.84 4.28 14.39
C VAL A 223 -26.30 4.76 14.48
N ALA A 224 -26.58 5.87 15.17
CA ALA A 224 -27.92 6.47 15.21
C ALA A 224 -28.31 7.14 13.88
N GLY A 225 -27.33 7.55 13.06
CA GLY A 225 -27.58 8.03 11.69
C GLY A 225 -28.05 6.93 10.73
N LEU A 226 -27.76 5.66 11.03
CA LEU A 226 -28.25 4.50 10.26
C LEU A 226 -29.75 4.23 10.52
N LEU A 227 -30.35 4.85 11.54
CA LEU A 227 -31.78 4.71 11.85
C LEU A 227 -32.64 5.81 11.23
N ASP A 228 -32.02 6.82 10.63
CA ASP A 228 -32.71 7.94 9.97
C ASP A 228 -32.98 7.61 8.49
N PRO A 229 -34.24 7.37 8.07
CA PRO A 229 -34.60 6.97 6.70
C PRO A 229 -34.02 7.87 5.60
N GLY A 230 -33.83 9.17 5.88
CA GLY A 230 -33.23 10.13 4.94
C GLY A 230 -31.73 9.88 4.68
N LYS A 231 -31.03 9.25 5.63
CA LYS A 231 -29.60 8.91 5.53
C LYS A 231 -29.32 7.54 4.93
N TRP A 232 -30.34 6.70 4.73
CA TRP A 232 -30.19 5.42 4.03
C TRP A 232 -29.79 5.61 2.56
N LEU A 233 -30.24 6.69 1.92
CA LEU A 233 -29.83 7.03 0.56
C LEU A 233 -28.35 7.44 0.48
N GLU A 234 -27.85 8.12 1.52
CA GLU A 234 -26.44 8.45 1.68
C GLU A 234 -25.59 7.19 1.95
N GLY A 235 -26.08 6.29 2.80
CA GLY A 235 -25.45 4.98 3.10
C GLY A 235 -25.28 4.05 1.89
N ALA A 236 -26.10 4.19 0.85
CA ALA A 236 -26.01 3.40 -0.39
C ALA A 236 -24.72 3.69 -1.19
N ILE A 237 -24.12 4.87 -1.02
CA ILE A 237 -22.85 5.25 -1.66
C ILE A 237 -21.69 5.02 -0.68
N GLU A 238 -21.89 5.29 0.62
CA GLU A 238 -20.86 5.19 1.64
C GLU A 238 -20.41 3.75 1.90
N LEU A 239 -21.33 2.80 2.06
CA LEU A 239 -21.00 1.40 2.37
C LEU A 239 -20.09 0.75 1.30
N PRO A 240 -20.37 0.91 -0.02
CA PRO A 240 -19.45 0.45 -1.07
C PRO A 240 -18.10 1.16 -1.04
N LEU A 241 -18.05 2.48 -0.79
CA LEU A 241 -16.80 3.25 -0.73
C LEU A 241 -15.95 2.86 0.47
N LEU A 242 -16.56 2.65 1.64
CA LEU A 242 -15.89 2.13 2.83
C LEU A 242 -15.42 0.69 2.60
N GLY A 243 -16.24 -0.13 1.94
CA GLY A 243 -15.86 -1.47 1.49
C GLY A 243 -14.63 -1.46 0.60
N TRP A 244 -14.57 -0.55 -0.38
CA TRP A 244 -13.40 -0.32 -1.22
C TRP A 244 -12.21 0.17 -0.39
N ALA A 245 -12.38 1.16 0.49
CA ALA A 245 -11.31 1.71 1.32
C ALA A 245 -10.62 0.61 2.14
N ARG A 246 -11.41 -0.31 2.72
CA ARG A 246 -10.88 -1.49 3.43
C ARG A 246 -10.01 -2.38 2.52
N GLN A 247 -10.40 -2.58 1.27
CA GLN A 247 -9.58 -3.34 0.31
C GLN A 247 -8.33 -2.56 -0.13
N ALA A 248 -8.44 -1.24 -0.28
CA ALA A 248 -7.34 -0.36 -0.65
C ALA A 248 -6.23 -0.30 0.41
N GLU A 249 -6.56 -0.50 1.70
CA GLU A 249 -5.55 -0.67 2.78
C GLU A 249 -4.65 -1.89 2.53
N ILE A 250 -5.21 -3.00 2.06
CA ILE A 250 -4.46 -4.24 1.81
C ILE A 250 -3.48 -4.05 0.66
N THR A 251 -3.91 -3.38 -0.42
CA THR A 251 -3.03 -2.97 -1.52
C THR A 251 -1.88 -2.09 -1.02
N ALA A 252 -2.15 -1.14 -0.13
CA ALA A 252 -1.12 -0.28 0.45
C ALA A 252 -0.11 -1.10 1.30
N ASP A 253 -0.60 -2.03 2.13
CA ASP A 253 0.23 -2.91 2.96
C ASP A 253 1.17 -3.75 2.10
N ARG A 254 0.66 -4.32 1.01
CA ARG A 254 1.44 -5.09 0.04
C ARG A 254 2.50 -4.23 -0.65
N ALA A 255 2.20 -2.98 -0.99
CA ALA A 255 3.19 -2.06 -1.54
C ALA A 255 4.33 -1.78 -0.54
N GLY A 256 3.98 -1.54 0.73
CA GLY A 256 4.95 -1.38 1.80
C GLY A 256 5.84 -2.62 1.98
N MET A 257 5.22 -3.81 2.00
CA MET A 257 5.89 -5.10 2.11
C MET A 257 6.81 -5.38 0.90
N LEU A 258 6.37 -5.06 -0.31
CA LEU A 258 7.17 -5.21 -1.53
C LEU A 258 8.45 -4.38 -1.47
N VAL A 259 8.37 -3.14 -0.97
CA VAL A 259 9.54 -2.26 -0.85
C VAL A 259 10.48 -2.71 0.26
N VAL A 260 9.96 -2.98 1.46
CA VAL A 260 10.79 -3.34 2.61
C VAL A 260 11.35 -4.76 2.51
N GLY A 261 10.59 -5.70 1.96
CA GLY A 261 11.04 -7.09 1.73
C GLY A 261 11.19 -7.95 2.98
N GLN A 262 10.96 -7.42 4.17
CA GLN A 262 11.13 -8.12 5.45
C GLN A 262 9.79 -8.22 6.20
N GLU A 263 9.28 -9.45 6.30
CA GLU A 263 7.93 -9.72 6.81
C GLU A 263 7.79 -9.27 8.27
N GLU A 264 8.77 -9.64 9.10
CA GLU A 264 8.78 -9.31 10.52
C GLU A 264 8.69 -7.79 10.73
N ILE A 265 9.51 -7.02 10.01
CA ILE A 265 9.49 -5.55 10.10
C ILE A 265 8.14 -5.00 9.67
N ALA A 266 7.60 -5.47 8.55
CA ALA A 266 6.32 -4.98 8.03
C ALA A 266 5.16 -5.28 8.99
N ARG A 267 5.07 -6.51 9.51
CA ARG A 267 4.02 -6.93 10.47
C ARG A 267 4.17 -6.21 11.80
N ARG A 268 5.38 -6.11 12.34
CA ARG A 268 5.64 -5.39 13.61
C ARG A 268 5.34 -3.91 13.49
N THR A 269 5.79 -3.26 12.42
CA THR A 269 5.51 -1.83 12.16
C THR A 269 4.02 -1.59 12.03
N LEU A 270 3.31 -2.45 11.29
CA LEU A 270 1.88 -2.29 11.10
C LEU A 270 1.10 -2.46 12.41
N MET A 271 1.46 -3.46 13.22
CA MET A 271 0.88 -3.66 14.54
C MET A 271 1.16 -2.47 15.48
N ALA A 272 2.43 -2.03 15.56
CA ALA A 272 2.87 -0.88 16.33
C ALA A 272 2.05 0.39 16.03
N TRP A 273 1.89 0.66 14.74
CA TRP A 273 1.17 1.82 14.24
C TRP A 273 -0.33 1.71 14.51
N SER A 274 -0.95 0.56 14.22
CA SER A 274 -2.39 0.37 14.47
C SER A 274 -2.76 0.49 15.95
N LEU A 275 -1.88 0.08 16.85
CA LEU A 275 -2.06 0.24 18.30
C LEU A 275 -1.65 1.63 18.82
N LYS A 276 -1.04 2.48 17.97
CA LYS A 276 -0.43 3.77 18.37
C LYS A 276 0.55 3.61 19.53
N ALA A 277 1.28 2.50 19.52
CA ALA A 277 2.07 2.03 20.66
C ALA A 277 3.40 1.41 20.19
N PRO A 278 4.37 2.23 19.73
CA PRO A 278 5.61 1.74 19.11
C PRO A 278 6.47 0.86 20.03
N ASN A 279 6.36 1.04 21.35
CA ASN A 279 7.17 0.33 22.35
C ASN A 279 6.52 -0.94 22.90
N ILE A 280 5.28 -1.24 22.52
CA ILE A 280 4.52 -2.40 23.02
C ILE A 280 4.74 -3.68 22.19
N PRO A 281 4.84 -3.65 20.84
CA PRO A 281 4.99 -4.83 20.00
C PRO A 281 6.08 -5.82 20.41
N PRO A 282 7.28 -5.42 20.87
CA PRO A 282 8.29 -6.37 21.33
C PRO A 282 7.85 -7.21 22.55
N ARG A 283 6.80 -6.77 23.26
CA ARG A 283 6.21 -7.43 24.43
C ARG A 283 4.97 -8.25 24.07
N ILE A 284 4.56 -8.25 22.80
CA ILE A 284 3.41 -9.00 22.30
C ILE A 284 3.91 -10.28 21.64
N ASN A 285 3.38 -11.43 22.05
CA ASN A 285 3.53 -12.66 21.29
C ASN A 285 2.60 -12.59 20.06
N LEU A 286 3.19 -12.28 18.90
CA LEU A 286 2.45 -12.08 17.66
C LEU A 286 1.66 -13.33 17.25
N GLU A 287 2.25 -14.53 17.40
CA GLU A 287 1.59 -15.78 17.03
C GLU A 287 0.41 -16.10 17.95
N ALA A 288 0.58 -15.92 19.26
CA ALA A 288 -0.53 -16.10 20.20
C ALA A 288 -1.69 -15.13 19.92
N TRP A 289 -1.38 -13.88 19.58
CA TRP A 289 -2.39 -12.90 19.22
C TRP A 289 -3.09 -13.22 17.89
N LEU A 290 -2.35 -13.70 16.88
CA LEU A 290 -2.95 -14.14 15.62
C LEU A 290 -3.86 -15.34 15.83
N GLN A 291 -3.46 -16.29 16.67
CA GLN A 291 -4.29 -17.44 17.02
C GLN A 291 -5.60 -17.01 17.71
N GLN A 292 -5.54 -16.10 18.69
CA GLN A 292 -6.74 -15.51 19.31
C GLN A 292 -7.67 -14.92 18.26
N GLN A 293 -7.12 -14.21 17.27
CA GLN A 293 -7.90 -13.60 16.22
C GLN A 293 -8.46 -14.60 15.20
N GLU A 294 -7.83 -15.77 15.02
CA GLU A 294 -8.40 -16.86 14.23
C GLU A 294 -9.55 -17.56 14.93
N GLU A 295 -9.47 -17.70 16.26
CA GLU A 295 -10.57 -18.16 17.11
C GLU A 295 -11.77 -17.20 17.04
N ASP A 296 -11.49 -15.88 17.10
CA ASP A 296 -12.51 -14.83 17.00
C ASP A 296 -12.97 -14.55 15.57
N ALA A 297 -12.29 -15.06 14.54
CA ALA A 297 -12.61 -14.78 13.13
C ALA A 297 -14.01 -15.24 12.72
N GLY A 298 -14.62 -16.15 13.49
CA GLY A 298 -16.00 -16.62 13.31
C GLY A 298 -17.06 -15.71 13.93
N ASP A 299 -16.69 -14.70 14.72
CA ASP A 299 -17.63 -13.78 15.35
C ASP A 299 -18.24 -12.82 14.31
N GLN A 300 -19.48 -13.15 13.94
CA GLN A 300 -20.27 -12.36 12.99
C GLN A 300 -20.51 -10.93 13.48
N GLY A 301 -20.55 -10.69 14.79
CA GLY A 301 -20.71 -9.37 15.39
C GLY A 301 -19.48 -8.49 15.13
N MET A 302 -18.28 -9.03 15.29
CA MET A 302 -17.03 -8.32 15.02
C MET A 302 -16.87 -7.99 13.53
N GLN A 303 -17.21 -8.93 12.64
CA GLN A 303 -17.20 -8.70 11.19
C GLN A 303 -18.21 -7.64 10.76
N LEU A 304 -19.43 -7.70 11.31
CA LEU A 304 -20.49 -6.72 11.03
C LEU A 304 -20.09 -5.33 11.54
N SER A 305 -19.50 -5.24 12.73
CA SER A 305 -18.97 -4.00 13.29
C SER A 305 -17.91 -3.39 12.37
N GLU A 306 -16.90 -4.16 11.94
CA GLU A 306 -15.88 -3.68 11.00
C GLU A 306 -16.51 -3.17 9.69
N MET A 307 -17.46 -3.93 9.14
CA MET A 307 -18.10 -3.63 7.87
C MET A 307 -18.85 -2.29 7.91
N LEU A 308 -19.52 -2.00 9.02
CA LEU A 308 -20.41 -0.83 9.16
C LEU A 308 -19.71 0.41 9.72
N THR A 309 -18.62 0.26 10.47
CA THR A 309 -18.07 1.38 11.27
C THR A 309 -16.68 1.83 10.86
N SER A 310 -15.94 1.06 10.04
CA SER A 310 -14.54 1.35 9.75
C SER A 310 -14.21 1.39 8.26
N SER A 311 -13.43 2.40 7.85
CA SER A 311 -12.78 2.49 6.53
C SER A 311 -11.47 1.67 6.45
N THR A 312 -11.00 1.15 7.60
CA THR A 312 -9.77 0.36 7.72
C THR A 312 -10.07 -1.03 8.26
N PRO A 313 -9.53 -2.11 7.69
CA PRO A 313 -9.70 -3.44 8.26
C PRO A 313 -8.99 -3.51 9.61
N TYR A 314 -9.53 -4.32 10.51
CA TYR A 314 -8.88 -4.66 11.76
C TYR A 314 -7.53 -5.32 11.49
N ILE A 315 -6.62 -5.06 12.43
CA ILE A 315 -5.20 -5.33 12.28
C ILE A 315 -4.91 -6.81 12.02
N ALA A 316 -5.67 -7.74 12.60
CA ALA A 316 -5.41 -9.17 12.49
C ALA A 316 -5.51 -9.68 11.05
N ARG A 317 -6.61 -9.32 10.38
CA ARG A 317 -6.83 -9.63 8.97
C ARG A 317 -5.69 -9.08 8.10
N ARG A 318 -5.20 -7.89 8.41
CA ARG A 318 -4.11 -7.24 7.65
C ARG A 318 -2.78 -7.96 7.86
N LEU A 319 -2.43 -8.31 9.10
CA LEU A 319 -1.20 -9.06 9.40
C LEU A 319 -1.20 -10.45 8.74
N LYS A 320 -2.34 -11.14 8.72
CA LYS A 320 -2.50 -12.42 8.02
C LYS A 320 -2.28 -12.28 6.51
N LEU A 321 -3.01 -11.36 5.87
CA LEU A 321 -2.91 -11.13 4.43
C LEU A 321 -1.54 -10.60 3.98
N LEU A 322 -0.80 -9.95 4.88
CA LEU A 322 0.58 -9.54 4.66
C LEU A 322 1.51 -10.75 4.61
N GLY A 323 1.36 -11.69 5.55
CA GLY A 323 2.08 -12.96 5.56
C GLY A 323 1.74 -13.82 4.33
N ASP A 324 0.46 -13.92 3.96
CA ASP A 324 0.06 -14.64 2.74
C ASP A 324 0.72 -14.05 1.47
N TYR A 325 0.90 -12.72 1.43
CA TYR A 325 1.53 -12.04 0.30
C TYR A 325 3.02 -12.37 0.18
N THR A 326 3.75 -12.61 1.28
CA THR A 326 5.17 -13.00 1.21
C THR A 326 5.36 -14.40 0.60
N GLN A 327 4.32 -15.24 0.67
CA GLN A 327 4.29 -16.56 0.06
C GLN A 327 3.86 -16.54 -1.41
N ASP A 328 3.42 -15.39 -1.94
CA ASP A 328 3.02 -15.28 -3.35
C ASP A 328 4.24 -15.46 -4.28
N PRO A 329 4.17 -16.37 -5.27
CA PRO A 329 5.29 -16.60 -6.19
C PRO A 329 5.73 -15.34 -6.95
N ASN A 330 4.79 -14.45 -7.28
CA ASN A 330 5.11 -13.19 -7.95
C ASN A 330 5.87 -12.25 -7.01
N PHE A 331 5.47 -12.17 -5.74
CA PHE A 331 6.22 -11.40 -4.74
C PHE A 331 7.66 -11.90 -4.65
N GLN A 332 7.86 -13.21 -4.48
CA GLN A 332 9.20 -13.80 -4.36
C GLN A 332 10.04 -13.58 -5.62
N MET A 333 9.45 -13.77 -6.80
CA MET A 333 10.12 -13.52 -8.08
C MET A 333 10.57 -12.06 -8.20
N HIS A 334 9.67 -11.11 -7.89
CA HIS A 334 9.99 -9.68 -7.98
C HIS A 334 11.03 -9.25 -6.96
N ARG A 335 10.97 -9.77 -5.73
CA ARG A 335 11.98 -9.52 -4.71
C ARG A 335 13.36 -9.99 -5.16
N ARG A 336 13.48 -11.21 -5.68
CA ARG A 336 14.76 -11.70 -6.23
C ARG A 336 15.27 -10.83 -7.37
N ALA A 337 14.39 -10.39 -8.26
CA ALA A 337 14.76 -9.49 -9.35
C ALA A 337 15.23 -8.12 -8.84
N TRP A 338 14.56 -7.56 -7.84
CA TRP A 338 14.94 -6.30 -7.21
C TRP A 338 16.27 -6.40 -6.47
N ASP A 339 16.46 -7.45 -5.66
CA ASP A 339 17.70 -7.66 -4.93
C ASP A 339 18.89 -7.77 -5.92
N HIS A 340 18.67 -8.44 -7.05
CA HIS A 340 19.67 -8.52 -8.12
C HIS A 340 19.94 -7.17 -8.83
N VAL A 341 18.89 -6.43 -9.20
CA VAL A 341 19.00 -5.13 -9.90
C VAL A 341 19.58 -4.03 -9.01
N LEU A 342 19.30 -4.08 -7.70
CA LEU A 342 19.70 -3.06 -6.74
C LEU A 342 20.99 -3.38 -6.00
N GLY A 343 21.57 -4.57 -6.20
CA GLY A 343 22.74 -5.03 -5.46
C GLY A 343 22.50 -5.06 -3.95
N LEU A 344 21.24 -5.13 -3.51
CA LEU A 344 20.89 -5.24 -2.10
C LEU A 344 21.26 -6.64 -1.61
N PRO A 345 21.82 -6.79 -0.40
CA PRO A 345 21.96 -8.11 0.18
C PRO A 345 20.56 -8.71 0.24
N GLY A 346 20.34 -9.80 -0.51
CA GLY A 346 19.09 -10.54 -0.46
C GLY A 346 18.76 -10.89 1.00
N PRO A 347 17.49 -11.13 1.34
CA PRO A 347 17.10 -11.47 2.71
C PRO A 347 18.04 -12.55 3.21
N THR A 348 18.77 -12.25 4.30
CA THR A 348 19.63 -13.23 4.97
C THR A 348 18.78 -14.45 5.19
N ALA A 349 19.15 -15.54 4.52
CA ALA A 349 18.43 -16.79 4.56
C ALA A 349 18.38 -17.26 6.01
N SER A 350 17.32 -16.91 6.73
CA SER A 350 16.96 -17.60 7.94
C SER A 350 16.55 -18.99 7.49
N ASN A 351 17.47 -19.93 7.61
CA ASN A 351 17.33 -21.37 7.38
C ASN A 351 16.15 -21.74 6.46
N ALA A 352 16.19 -21.25 5.22
CA ALA A 352 15.26 -21.73 4.21
C ALA A 352 15.69 -23.16 3.91
N ALA A 353 14.98 -24.11 4.50
CA ALA A 353 15.03 -25.49 4.09
C ALA A 353 14.91 -25.52 2.57
N THR A 354 15.81 -26.27 1.92
CA THR A 354 15.78 -26.55 0.49
C THR A 354 14.33 -26.76 0.06
N PRO A 355 13.80 -26.00 -0.92
CA PRO A 355 12.41 -26.19 -1.34
C PRO A 355 12.23 -27.67 -1.66
N PRO A 356 11.21 -28.35 -1.08
CA PRO A 356 11.00 -29.75 -1.37
C PRO A 356 10.91 -29.89 -2.89
N ALA A 357 11.60 -30.91 -3.42
CA ALA A 357 11.53 -31.25 -4.82
C ALA A 357 10.07 -31.18 -5.25
N ARG A 358 9.81 -30.39 -6.31
CA ARG A 358 8.46 -30.15 -6.83
C ARG A 358 7.75 -31.51 -6.90
N PRO A 359 6.68 -31.75 -6.11
CA PRO A 359 6.08 -33.07 -6.06
C PRO A 359 5.68 -33.44 -7.50
N ALA A 360 6.05 -34.64 -7.91
CA ALA A 360 5.65 -35.16 -9.20
C ALA A 360 4.14 -34.98 -9.32
N ILE A 361 3.71 -34.30 -10.39
CA ILE A 361 2.29 -34.03 -10.62
C ILE A 361 1.61 -35.38 -10.79
N ASP A 362 0.81 -35.78 -9.80
CA ASP A 362 -0.02 -36.98 -9.88
C ASP A 362 -0.98 -36.86 -11.07
N PRO A 363 -0.84 -37.70 -12.13
CA PRO A 363 -1.71 -37.66 -13.30
C PRO A 363 -3.20 -37.84 -12.93
N ALA A 364 -3.50 -38.49 -11.81
CA ALA A 364 -4.87 -38.67 -11.33
C ALA A 364 -5.49 -37.36 -10.80
N GLN A 365 -4.69 -36.34 -10.47
CA GLN A 365 -5.18 -35.07 -9.92
C GLN A 365 -5.22 -33.93 -10.94
N VAL A 366 -4.87 -34.20 -12.20
CA VAL A 366 -4.79 -33.19 -13.25
C VAL A 366 -5.72 -33.51 -14.41
N PHE A 367 -6.49 -32.51 -14.80
CA PHE A 367 -7.26 -32.49 -16.04
C PHE A 367 -6.42 -31.83 -17.13
N THR A 368 -6.34 -32.45 -18.30
CA THR A 368 -5.59 -31.90 -19.44
C THR A 368 -6.56 -31.38 -20.48
N THR A 369 -6.34 -30.14 -20.93
CA THR A 369 -7.09 -29.51 -22.03
C THR A 369 -6.12 -28.86 -23.03
N ALA A 370 -6.60 -28.43 -24.19
CA ALA A 370 -5.80 -27.69 -25.16
C ALA A 370 -6.17 -26.20 -25.14
N CYS A 371 -5.18 -25.34 -25.34
CA CYS A 371 -5.43 -23.92 -25.53
C CYS A 371 -6.20 -23.71 -26.85
N PRO A 372 -7.33 -23.00 -26.85
CA PRO A 372 -8.14 -22.79 -28.06
C PRO A 372 -7.46 -21.89 -29.11
N HIS A 373 -6.38 -21.20 -28.75
CA HIS A 373 -5.68 -20.28 -29.65
C HIS A 373 -4.44 -20.86 -30.32
N CYS A 374 -3.70 -21.74 -29.64
CA CYS A 374 -2.42 -22.26 -30.13
C CYS A 374 -2.29 -23.78 -30.01
N GLY A 375 -3.27 -24.48 -29.42
CA GLY A 375 -3.25 -25.93 -29.27
C GLY A 375 -2.34 -26.46 -28.15
N THR A 376 -1.57 -25.61 -27.46
CA THR A 376 -0.70 -26.04 -26.35
C THR A 376 -1.49 -26.77 -25.27
N LYS A 377 -0.98 -27.93 -24.84
CA LYS A 377 -1.56 -28.72 -23.74
C LYS A 377 -1.43 -27.96 -22.41
N LEU A 378 -2.53 -27.90 -21.67
CA LEU A 378 -2.66 -27.23 -20.40
C LEU A 378 -3.04 -28.23 -19.33
N HIS A 379 -2.35 -28.16 -18.19
CA HIS A 379 -2.56 -29.02 -17.04
C HIS A 379 -3.28 -28.24 -15.95
N VAL A 380 -4.52 -28.63 -15.66
CA VAL A 380 -5.41 -27.96 -14.71
C VAL A 380 -5.62 -28.87 -13.51
N PRO A 381 -5.24 -28.48 -12.29
CA PRO A 381 -5.58 -29.25 -11.10
C PRO A 381 -7.08 -29.48 -11.00
N ARG A 382 -7.52 -30.75 -10.87
CA ARG A 382 -8.93 -31.13 -10.80
C ARG A 382 -9.68 -30.43 -9.65
N LYS A 383 -8.98 -30.06 -8.57
CA LYS A 383 -9.55 -29.28 -7.46
C LYS A 383 -10.14 -27.93 -7.91
N LEU A 384 -9.56 -27.31 -8.94
CA LEU A 384 -10.03 -26.02 -9.47
C LEU A 384 -11.31 -26.18 -10.31
N LEU A 385 -11.53 -27.36 -10.93
CA LEU A 385 -12.75 -27.69 -11.71
C LEU A 385 -14.04 -27.75 -10.88
N ARG A 386 -13.97 -27.54 -9.56
CA ARG A 386 -15.16 -27.37 -8.72
C ARG A 386 -15.86 -26.03 -8.94
N GLN A 387 -15.18 -25.04 -9.53
CA GLN A 387 -15.75 -23.74 -9.87
C GLN A 387 -16.53 -23.81 -11.19
N ASP A 388 -17.59 -23.00 -11.32
CA ASP A 388 -18.42 -22.94 -12.54
C ASP A 388 -17.65 -22.41 -13.75
N SER A 389 -16.63 -21.58 -13.49
CA SER A 389 -15.70 -21.13 -14.52
C SER A 389 -14.30 -20.87 -13.95
N ILE A 390 -13.27 -21.14 -14.75
CA ILE A 390 -11.85 -20.91 -14.39
C ILE A 390 -11.15 -20.21 -15.53
N ALA A 391 -10.51 -19.09 -15.23
CA ALA A 391 -9.62 -18.41 -16.16
C ALA A 391 -8.22 -19.03 -16.11
N LEU A 392 -7.74 -19.53 -17.25
CA LEU A 392 -6.43 -20.14 -17.41
C LEU A 392 -5.60 -19.35 -18.41
N ARG A 393 -4.37 -19.03 -18.04
CA ARG A 393 -3.39 -18.46 -18.95
C ARG A 393 -2.65 -19.58 -19.67
N CYS A 394 -2.51 -19.48 -20.99
CA CYS A 394 -1.71 -20.43 -21.76
C CYS A 394 -0.24 -20.44 -21.28
N SER A 395 0.33 -21.62 -21.07
CA SER A 395 1.73 -21.82 -20.65
C SER A 395 2.74 -21.54 -21.77
N ASP A 396 2.29 -21.50 -23.02
CA ASP A 396 3.14 -21.15 -24.15
C ASP A 396 3.55 -19.67 -24.11
N ALA A 397 4.86 -19.44 -24.20
CA ALA A 397 5.47 -18.13 -24.05
C ALA A 397 5.08 -17.15 -25.18
N GLY A 398 4.72 -17.65 -26.37
CA GLY A 398 4.26 -16.88 -27.52
C GLY A 398 2.76 -16.60 -27.52
N CYS A 399 1.95 -17.47 -26.91
CA CYS A 399 0.50 -17.29 -26.81
C CYS A 399 0.09 -16.41 -25.62
N ARG A 400 0.39 -16.85 -24.38
CA ARG A 400 -0.03 -16.23 -23.09
C ARG A 400 -1.48 -15.73 -22.96
N LYS A 401 -2.38 -16.05 -23.90
CA LYS A 401 -3.79 -15.64 -23.85
C LYS A 401 -4.51 -16.33 -22.69
N VAL A 402 -5.42 -15.59 -22.07
CA VAL A 402 -6.29 -16.10 -21.00
C VAL A 402 -7.58 -16.61 -21.62
N HIS A 403 -7.99 -17.83 -21.28
CA HIS A 403 -9.24 -18.43 -21.72
C HIS A 403 -10.01 -18.97 -20.52
N VAL A 404 -11.33 -18.97 -20.62
CA VAL A 404 -12.22 -19.37 -19.53
C VAL A 404 -12.79 -20.75 -19.83
N LEU A 405 -12.47 -21.74 -19.00
CA LEU A 405 -13.16 -23.02 -19.00
C LEU A 405 -14.48 -22.85 -18.24
N LYS A 406 -15.60 -23.26 -18.83
CA LYS A 406 -16.92 -23.27 -18.19
C LYS A 406 -17.40 -24.70 -18.00
N ARG A 407 -18.03 -24.98 -16.85
CA ARG A 407 -18.66 -26.29 -16.59
C ARG A 407 -19.93 -26.43 -17.44
N LYS A 408 -20.08 -27.56 -18.14
CA LYS A 408 -21.31 -27.87 -18.89
C LYS A 408 -22.40 -28.27 -17.88
N ALA A 409 -23.56 -27.60 -17.92
CA ALA A 409 -24.70 -27.93 -17.07
C ALA A 409 -25.21 -29.36 -17.36
N PRO A 410 -25.64 -30.13 -16.35
CA PRO A 410 -26.31 -31.40 -16.59
C PRO A 410 -27.63 -31.19 -17.35
N PRO A 411 -28.06 -32.14 -18.20
CA PRO A 411 -29.34 -32.05 -18.88
C PRO A 411 -30.49 -32.04 -17.87
N ALA A 412 -31.49 -31.19 -18.10
CA ALA A 412 -32.65 -31.06 -17.22
C ALA A 412 -33.44 -32.38 -17.15
N VAL A 413 -33.69 -32.87 -15.94
CA VAL A 413 -34.59 -33.99 -15.69
C VAL A 413 -36.03 -33.45 -15.76
N PRO A 414 -36.94 -34.01 -16.58
CA PRO A 414 -38.32 -33.56 -16.63
C PRO A 414 -39.03 -33.86 -15.30
N ALA A 415 -39.73 -32.86 -14.76
CA ALA A 415 -40.47 -32.95 -13.50
C ALA A 415 -41.63 -33.96 -13.61
N LYS A 416 -41.74 -34.86 -12.63
CA LYS A 416 -42.94 -35.69 -12.43
C LYS A 416 -44.03 -34.81 -11.82
N ALA A 417 -45.26 -34.95 -12.33
CA ALA A 417 -46.45 -34.30 -11.80
C ALA A 417 -46.81 -34.87 -10.42
N ASP A 418 -47.04 -33.98 -9.46
CA ASP A 418 -47.57 -34.32 -8.12
C ASP A 418 -49.06 -34.65 -8.22
N GLU A 419 -49.43 -35.84 -7.73
CA GLU A 419 -50.81 -36.20 -7.41
C GLU A 419 -51.23 -35.53 -6.09
N THR A 420 -52.28 -34.72 -6.14
CA THR A 420 -52.96 -34.16 -4.97
C THR A 420 -53.76 -35.26 -4.24
N PRO A 421 -53.61 -35.44 -2.91
CA PRO A 421 -54.55 -36.26 -2.15
C PRO A 421 -55.78 -35.44 -1.73
N SER A 422 -56.94 -35.96 -2.14
CA SER A 422 -58.27 -35.49 -1.79
C SER A 422 -58.60 -35.70 -0.30
N SER A 423 -59.32 -34.73 0.24
CA SER A 423 -59.87 -34.65 1.60
C SER A 423 -60.81 -35.81 1.98
N THR A 424 -60.69 -36.28 3.22
CA THR A 424 -61.85 -36.74 4.00
C THR A 424 -61.57 -36.58 5.50
N LEU A 425 -62.33 -35.67 6.14
CA LEU A 425 -62.52 -35.58 7.59
C LEU A 425 -63.51 -36.67 8.01
N THR A 426 -63.19 -37.45 9.03
CA THR A 426 -64.20 -38.17 9.83
C THR A 426 -63.75 -38.18 11.28
N ALA A 427 -64.69 -37.79 12.14
CA ALA A 427 -64.54 -37.59 13.58
C ALA A 427 -64.34 -38.89 14.36
N CYS A 428 -63.71 -38.79 15.53
CA CYS A 428 -64.13 -39.50 16.74
C CYS A 428 -63.53 -38.82 17.99
N CYS A 429 -64.41 -38.55 18.95
CA CYS A 429 -64.11 -38.17 20.33
C CYS A 429 -63.43 -39.34 21.06
N ASP A 430 -62.50 -39.03 21.97
CA ASP A 430 -62.73 -39.06 23.44
C ASP A 430 -61.62 -38.26 24.15
#